data_AF-A0A0F9QES3-F1
#
_entry.id   AF-A0A0F9QES3-F1
#
_cell.length_a   1.000
_cell.length_b   1.000
_cell.length_c   1.000
_cell.angle_alpha   90.00
_cell.angle_beta   90.00
_cell.angle_gamma   90.00
#
_symmetry.space_group_name_H-M   'P 1'
#
loop_
_entity.id
_entity.type
_entity.pdbx_description
1 polymer ?
#
loop_
_entity_poly.entity_id
_entity_poly.type
_entity_poly.pdbx_seq_one_letter_code
_entity_poly.pdbx_strand_id
1 'polypeptide(L)' 'AYNADKSVFVEGSLDPGYPLPGKVRQALFQLPKNTSWEGLRLYAHIEVKGVRHPVSWACHQKVENDGALILKKNL' A
#
# COMPACT_ATOMS: atom_id res chain seq x y z
N ALA A 1 8.94 -4.61 12.01
CA ALA A 1 8.60 -5.82 12.81
C ALA A 1 7.10 -6.05 12.70
N TYR A 2 6.60 -7.24 13.03
CA TYR A 2 5.16 -7.48 13.09
C TYR A 2 4.55 -6.79 14.31
N ASN A 3 3.35 -6.26 14.13
CA ASN A 3 2.49 -5.81 15.21
C ASN A 3 1.88 -7.00 15.96
N ALA A 4 1.22 -6.77 17.10
CA ALA A 4 0.61 -7.82 17.92
C ALA A 4 -0.46 -8.64 17.16
N ASP A 5 -1.12 -8.03 16.18
CA ASP A 5 -2.12 -8.63 15.30
C ASP A 5 -1.50 -9.32 14.06
N LYS A 6 -0.17 -9.44 13.99
CA LYS A 6 0.59 -9.95 12.85
C LYS A 6 0.47 -9.10 11.58
N SER A 7 -0.02 -7.87 11.69
CA SER A 7 0.08 -6.88 10.60
C SER A 7 1.48 -6.29 10.53
N VAL A 8 1.83 -5.73 9.37
CA VAL A 8 2.99 -4.86 9.21
C VAL A 8 2.49 -3.53 8.70
N PHE A 9 2.73 -2.48 9.48
CA PHE A 9 2.45 -1.11 9.06
C PHE A 9 3.75 -0.45 8.61
N VAL A 10 3.71 0.18 7.45
CA VAL A 10 4.81 0.95 6.89
C VAL A 10 4.24 2.28 6.44
N GLU A 11 4.90 3.36 6.83
CA GLU A 11 4.57 4.71 6.41
C GLU A 11 5.78 5.41 5.79
N GLY A 12 5.49 6.47 5.06
CA GLY A 12 6.48 7.32 4.43
C GLY A 12 5.86 8.67 4.11
N SER A 13 6.68 9.61 3.70
CA SER A 13 6.24 10.92 3.25
C SER A 13 6.63 11.15 1.80
N LEU A 14 5.91 12.06 1.16
CA LEU A 14 6.29 12.61 -0.14
C LEU A 14 6.89 13.98 0.08
N ASP A 15 7.87 14.33 -0.75
CA ASP A 15 8.41 15.68 -0.80
C ASP A 15 7.28 16.69 -1.13
N PRO A 16 7.27 17.89 -0.54
CA PRO A 16 6.28 18.91 -0.85
C PRO A 16 6.17 19.16 -2.36
N GLY A 17 4.94 19.20 -2.88
CA GLY A 17 4.68 19.39 -4.32
C GLY A 17 4.75 18.13 -5.17
N TYR A 18 4.97 16.95 -4.57
CA TYR A 18 4.92 15.66 -5.25
C TYR A 18 3.65 14.84 -4.92
N PRO A 19 3.24 13.90 -5.80
CA PRO A 19 3.79 13.71 -7.15
C PRO A 19 3.43 14.88 -8.07
N LEU A 20 4.30 15.17 -9.04
CA LEU A 20 3.99 16.19 -10.05
C LEU A 20 2.76 15.76 -10.85
N PRO A 21 1.89 16.70 -11.29
CA PRO A 21 0.75 16.39 -12.14
C PRO A 21 1.14 15.53 -13.34
N GLY A 22 0.41 14.43 -13.56
CA GLY A 22 0.67 13.48 -14.64
C GLY A 22 1.92 12.61 -14.47
N LYS A 23 2.58 12.63 -13.31
CA LYS A 23 3.74 11.77 -13.01
C LYS A 23 3.38 10.72 -11.98
N VAL A 24 4.06 9.58 -12.09
CA VAL A 24 3.99 8.47 -11.13
C VAL A 24 5.22 8.52 -10.24
N ARG A 25 5.05 8.28 -8.94
CA ARG A 25 6.15 8.07 -7.99
C ARG A 25 6.06 6.63 -7.48
N GLN A 26 7.17 5.90 -7.54
CA GLN A 26 7.26 4.58 -6.95
C GLN A 26 7.48 4.70 -5.44
N ALA A 27 6.84 3.82 -4.69
CA ALA A 27 7.08 3.61 -3.27
C ALA A 27 7.51 2.15 -3.05
N LEU A 28 8.30 1.91 -2.01
CA LEU A 28 8.80 0.59 -1.66
C LEU A 28 8.38 0.25 -0.23
N PHE A 29 7.69 -0.87 -0.07
CA PHE A 29 7.31 -1.40 1.22
C PHE A 29 8.22 -2.57 1.56
N GLN A 30 9.08 -2.38 2.57
CA GLN A 30 9.97 -3.44 3.04
C GLN A 30 9.18 -4.41 3.91
N LEU A 31 9.06 -5.67 3.48
CA LEU A 31 8.48 -6.73 4.29
C LEU A 31 9.56 -7.33 5.22
N PRO A 32 9.17 -7.84 6.40
CA PRO A 32 10.08 -8.59 7.25
C PRO A 32 10.72 -9.75 6.49
N LYS A 33 11.96 -10.10 6.87
CA LYS A 33 12.68 -11.23 6.25
C LYS A 33 11.85 -12.51 6.33
N ASN A 34 11.88 -13.30 5.25
CA ASN A 34 11.15 -14.57 5.11
C ASN A 34 9.61 -14.44 5.13
N THR A 35 9.06 -13.25 4.86
CA THR A 35 7.60 -13.09 4.70
C THR A 35 7.15 -13.75 3.41
N SER A 36 6.21 -14.71 3.51
CA SER A 36 5.46 -15.20 2.35
C SER A 36 4.51 -14.09 1.90
N TRP A 37 4.83 -13.45 0.78
CA TRP A 37 4.11 -12.25 0.33
C TRP A 37 2.85 -12.57 -0.49
N GLU A 38 2.77 -13.76 -1.08
CA GLU A 38 1.60 -14.21 -1.82
C GLU A 38 0.41 -14.42 -0.86
N GLY A 39 -0.75 -13.91 -1.23
CA GLY A 39 -1.96 -13.93 -0.42
C GLY A 39 -2.05 -12.82 0.63
N LEU A 40 -1.02 -11.98 0.78
CA LEU A 40 -1.10 -10.82 1.68
C LEU A 40 -2.20 -9.85 1.22
N ARG A 41 -2.91 -9.30 2.19
CA ARG A 41 -3.92 -8.26 2.01
C ARG A 41 -3.26 -6.90 2.16
N LEU A 42 -3.20 -6.14 1.07
CA LEU A 42 -2.62 -4.79 1.07
C LEU A 42 -3.71 -3.74 1.24
N TYR A 43 -3.52 -2.86 2.22
CA TYR A 43 -4.34 -1.68 2.46
C TYR A 43 -3.43 -0.45 2.43
N ALA A 44 -3.91 0.67 1.91
CA ALA A 44 -3.14 1.90 1.86
C ALA A 44 -4.03 3.11 2.13
N HIS A 45 -3.45 4.11 2.78
CA HIS A 45 -4.05 5.42 3.01
C HIS A 45 -3.06 6.49 2.58
N ILE A 46 -3.58 7.59 2.03
CA ILE A 46 -2.82 8.81 1.80
C ILE A 46 -3.27 9.86 2.80
N GLU A 47 -2.31 10.48 3.49
CA GLU A 47 -2.59 11.58 4.40
C GLU A 47 -2.36 12.91 3.69
N VAL A 48 -3.40 13.75 3.67
CA VAL A 48 -3.35 15.09 3.07
C VAL A 48 -3.82 16.08 4.11
N LYS A 49 -2.92 16.99 4.53
CA LYS A 49 -3.22 18.03 5.52
C LYS A 49 -3.87 17.47 6.81
N GLY A 50 -3.36 16.34 7.31
CA GLY A 50 -3.84 15.67 8.53
C GLY A 50 -5.10 14.81 8.34
N VAL A 51 -5.63 14.68 7.12
CA VAL A 51 -6.79 13.83 6.82
C VAL A 51 -6.33 12.59 6.05
N ARG A 52 -6.69 11.40 6.55
CA ARG A 52 -6.38 10.13 5.89
C ARG A 52 -7.50 9.71 4.95
N HIS A 53 -7.14 9.48 3.70
CA HIS A 53 -8.04 8.98 2.66
C HIS A 53 -7.62 7.57 2.25
N PRO A 54 -8.55 6.61 2.15
CA PRO A 54 -8.23 5.28 1.63
C PRO A 54 -7.81 5.39 0.16
N VAL A 55 -6.79 4.62 -0.22
CA VAL A 55 -6.32 4.56 -1.61
C VAL A 55 -7.29 3.73 -2.44
N SER A 56 -7.66 4.25 -3.61
CA SER A 56 -8.33 3.45 -4.65
C SER A 56 -7.28 2.83 -5.57
N TRP A 57 -7.25 1.50 -5.64
CA TRP A 57 -6.27 0.78 -6.46
C TRP A 57 -6.55 0.95 -7.95
N ALA A 58 -5.59 1.51 -8.68
CA ALA A 58 -5.62 1.56 -10.14
C ALA A 58 -4.90 0.32 -10.71
N CYS A 59 -5.53 -0.85 -10.58
CA CYS A 59 -4.98 -2.13 -11.04
C CYS A 59 -6.02 -2.98 -11.79
N HIS A 60 -5.56 -4.00 -12.51
CA HIS A 60 -6.45 -4.95 -13.20
C HIS A 60 -7.09 -5.96 -12.24
N GLN A 61 -6.39 -6.32 -11.17
CA GLN A 61 -6.85 -7.25 -10.17
C GLN A 61 -8.10 -6.69 -9.48
N LYS A 62 -9.10 -7.56 -9.29
CA LYS A 62 -10.29 -7.23 -8.50
C LYS A 62 -9.88 -7.00 -7.04
N VAL A 63 -10.38 -5.91 -6.48
CA VAL A 63 -10.21 -5.55 -5.07
C VAL A 63 -11.31 -6.22 -4.25
N GLU A 64 -10.98 -6.62 -3.02
CA GLU A 64 -11.95 -7.18 -2.07
C GLU A 64 -13.00 -6.14 -1.64
N ASN A 65 -14.14 -6.60 -1.10
CA ASN A 65 -15.25 -5.72 -0.69
C ASN A 65 -14.86 -4.70 0.39
N ASP A 66 -13.84 -5.01 1.18
CA ASP A 66 -13.28 -4.14 2.23
C ASP A 66 -12.12 -3.25 1.72
N GLY A 67 -11.85 -3.23 0.42
CA GLY A 67 -10.82 -2.40 -0.20
C GLY A 67 -9.42 -3.02 -0.24
N ALA A 68 -9.26 -4.27 0.18
CA ALA A 68 -7.97 -4.95 0.16
C ALA A 68 -7.54 -5.36 -1.26
N LEU A 69 -6.29 -5.09 -1.62
CA LEU A 69 -5.66 -5.70 -2.79
C LEU A 69 -4.91 -6.98 -2.36
N ILE A 70 -5.28 -8.12 -2.94
CA ILE A 70 -4.58 -9.40 -2.67
C ILE A 70 -3.34 -9.51 -3.54
N LEU A 71 -2.18 -9.66 -2.92
CA LEU A 71 -0.92 -9.86 -3.63
C LEU A 71 -0.86 -11.28 -4.20
N LYS A 72 -0.57 -11.37 -5.49
CA LYS A 72 -0.37 -12.63 -6.21
C LYS A 72 0.66 -12.43 -7.31
N LYS A 73 1.30 -13.51 -7.76
CA LYS A 73 2.13 -13.48 -8.96
C LYS A 73 1.30 -12.99 -10.16
N ASN A 74 1.89 -12.12 -10.96
CA ASN A 74 1.40 -11.91 -12.31
C ASN A 74 1.72 -13.20 -13.09
N LEU A 75 0.68 -13.91 -13.50
CA LEU A 75 0.77 -15.04 -14.43
C LEU A 75 0.67 -14.51 -15.86
#